data_AF-A0A920BM50-F1
#
_entry.id   AF-A0A920BM50-F1
#
_cell.length_a   1.000
_cell.length_b   1.000
_cell.length_c   1.000
_cell.angle_alpha   90.00
_cell.angle_beta   90.00
_cell.angle_gamma   90.00
#
_symmetry.space_group_name_H-M   'P 1'
#
loop_
_entity.id
_entity.type
_entity.pdbx_description
1 polymer ?
#
loop_
_entity_poly.entity_id
_entity_poly.type
_entity_poly.pdbx_seq_one_letter_code
_entity_poly.pdbx_strand_id
1 'polypeptide(L)'
;MGLLLHLAIDSIEDNKRLAISSCGNAAIGAATVARAAGRPIDVFIPTWANPSIVAELESLGAQIHVCERKKGQLGDPCMVEFHKAIESGSLPFGVQATENILTLDGGRTIGWELAEAFEDNPADDLFIQVGGGALLTSCAIGLFEAAQFGKLSKVPKIWAVQSEGCAPFDAAWKRIPTENLLKK
;
A
#
# COMPACT_ATOMS: atom_id res chain seq x y z
N MET A 1 9.22 -4.59 0.20
CA MET A 1 10.21 -5.65 0.39
C MET A 1 9.75 -6.72 1.39
N GLY A 2 9.19 -6.34 2.54
CA GLY A 2 8.78 -7.28 3.61
C GLY A 2 8.00 -8.52 3.14
N LEU A 3 6.96 -8.35 2.32
CA LEU A 3 6.14 -9.48 1.86
C LEU A 3 6.95 -10.58 1.14
N LEU A 4 7.86 -10.27 0.21
CA LEU A 4 8.64 -11.32 -0.46
C LEU A 4 9.57 -12.07 0.50
N LEU A 5 10.13 -11.38 1.49
CA LEU A 5 10.95 -12.01 2.52
C LEU A 5 10.11 -12.96 3.37
N HIS A 6 8.90 -12.57 3.76
CA HIS A 6 7.96 -13.45 4.45
C HIS A 6 7.60 -14.67 3.60
N LEU A 7 7.28 -14.48 2.31
CA LEU A 7 6.96 -15.60 1.42
C LEU A 7 8.14 -16.58 1.25
N ALA A 8 9.37 -16.08 1.21
CA ALA A 8 10.57 -16.90 1.14
C ALA A 8 10.80 -17.69 2.44
N ILE A 9 10.61 -17.04 3.61
CA ILE A 9 10.70 -17.70 4.93
C ILE A 9 9.64 -18.79 5.06
N ASP A 10 8.41 -18.51 4.62
CA ASP A 10 7.29 -19.44 4.67
C ASP A 10 7.35 -20.53 3.57
N SER A 11 8.42 -20.55 2.77
CA SER A 11 8.67 -21.54 1.71
C SER A 11 7.51 -21.67 0.73
N ILE A 12 6.87 -20.55 0.40
CA ILE A 12 5.78 -20.51 -0.58
C ILE A 12 6.36 -20.73 -1.98
N GLU A 13 5.74 -21.64 -2.74
CA GLU A 13 6.17 -21.96 -4.11
C GLU A 13 6.27 -20.70 -5.01
N ASP A 14 7.39 -20.54 -5.69
CA ASP A 14 7.67 -19.38 -6.55
C ASP A 14 6.75 -19.29 -7.77
N ASN A 15 6.13 -20.41 -8.16
CA ASN A 15 5.16 -20.49 -9.26
C ASN A 15 3.81 -19.84 -8.89
N LYS A 16 3.51 -19.62 -7.60
CA LYS A 16 2.26 -18.99 -7.19
C LYS A 16 2.24 -17.55 -7.63
N ARG A 17 1.19 -17.20 -8.37
CA ARG A 17 1.01 -15.89 -8.97
C ARG A 17 0.79 -14.84 -7.90
N LEU A 18 1.52 -13.74 -8.03
CA LEU A 18 1.29 -12.52 -7.28
C LEU A 18 0.12 -11.78 -7.94
N ALA A 19 -0.65 -11.02 -7.17
CA ALA A 19 -1.80 -10.29 -7.69
C ALA A 19 -1.86 -8.88 -7.10
N ILE A 20 -2.23 -7.88 -7.92
CA ILE A 20 -2.48 -6.52 -7.46
C ILE A 20 -3.61 -5.85 -8.25
N SER A 21 -4.48 -5.11 -7.57
CA SER A 21 -5.43 -4.18 -8.19
C SER A 21 -4.85 -2.76 -8.15
N SER A 22 -4.26 -2.29 -9.25
CA SER A 22 -3.70 -0.93 -9.37
C SER A 22 -3.31 -0.62 -10.81
N CYS A 23 -3.43 0.64 -11.22
CA CYS A 23 -3.01 1.13 -12.54
C CYS A 23 -2.01 2.29 -12.46
N GLY A 24 -1.16 2.31 -11.42
CA GLY A 24 -0.18 3.37 -11.18
C GLY A 24 1.10 2.85 -10.50
N ASN A 25 1.78 3.73 -9.77
CA ASN A 25 3.09 3.46 -9.16
C ASN A 25 3.13 2.18 -8.30
N ALA A 26 2.04 1.85 -7.60
CA ALA A 26 1.98 0.61 -6.83
C ALA A 26 2.07 -0.64 -7.72
N ALA A 27 1.42 -0.65 -8.88
CA ALA A 27 1.54 -1.73 -9.86
C ALA A 27 2.96 -1.82 -10.43
N ILE A 28 3.57 -0.68 -10.77
CA ILE A 28 4.94 -0.64 -11.30
C ILE A 28 5.93 -1.18 -10.27
N GLY A 29 5.83 -0.72 -9.02
CA GLY A 29 6.67 -1.21 -7.92
C GLY A 29 6.48 -2.71 -7.67
N ALA A 30 5.24 -3.18 -7.65
CA ALA A 30 4.92 -4.59 -7.49
C ALA A 30 5.48 -5.44 -8.65
N ALA A 31 5.27 -5.04 -9.90
CA ALA A 31 5.74 -5.74 -11.08
C ALA A 31 7.27 -5.75 -11.19
N THR A 32 7.92 -4.65 -10.81
CA THR A 32 9.39 -4.55 -10.75
C THR A 32 9.96 -5.58 -9.78
N VAL A 33 9.40 -5.65 -8.58
CA VAL A 33 9.85 -6.59 -7.54
C VAL A 33 9.52 -8.03 -7.94
N ALA A 34 8.35 -8.29 -8.51
CA ALA A 34 7.97 -9.62 -9.02
C ALA A 34 8.93 -10.11 -10.10
N ARG A 35 9.27 -9.24 -11.07
CA ARG A 35 10.25 -9.53 -12.12
C ARG A 35 11.62 -9.85 -11.54
N ALA A 36 12.10 -9.04 -10.60
CA ALA A 36 13.39 -9.25 -9.95
C ALA A 36 13.44 -10.59 -9.19
N ALA A 37 12.31 -11.01 -8.62
CA ALA A 37 12.18 -12.29 -7.93
C ALA A 37 11.87 -13.48 -8.85
N GLY A 38 11.71 -13.27 -10.17
CA GLY A 38 11.34 -14.33 -11.12
C GLY A 38 9.92 -14.87 -10.92
N ARG A 39 9.00 -14.10 -10.32
CA ARG A 39 7.64 -14.53 -9.99
C ARG A 39 6.61 -13.90 -10.93
N PRO A 40 5.61 -14.67 -11.40
CA PRO A 40 4.54 -14.12 -12.22
C PRO A 40 3.62 -13.20 -11.42
N ILE A 41 3.12 -12.14 -12.05
CA ILE A 41 2.19 -11.19 -11.44
C ILE A 41 1.01 -10.87 -12.35
N ASP A 42 -0.19 -10.92 -11.78
CA ASP A 42 -1.44 -10.44 -12.38
C ASP A 42 -1.76 -9.03 -11.91
N VAL A 43 -2.06 -8.14 -12.84
CA VAL A 43 -2.38 -6.74 -12.56
C VAL A 43 -3.78 -6.42 -13.09
N PHE A 44 -4.70 -6.13 -12.16
CA PHE A 44 -6.09 -5.80 -12.46
C PHE A 44 -6.24 -4.28 -12.60
N ILE A 45 -6.64 -3.82 -13.77
CA ILE A 45 -6.69 -2.39 -14.14
C ILE A 45 -8.05 -1.99 -14.71
N PRO A 46 -8.47 -0.72 -14.56
CA PRO A 46 -9.67 -0.23 -15.21
C PRO A 46 -9.44 0.00 -16.71
N THR A 47 -10.54 0.12 -17.47
CA THR A 47 -10.53 0.38 -18.92
C THR A 47 -9.87 1.70 -19.34
N TRP A 48 -9.72 2.63 -18.40
CA TRP A 48 -9.16 3.97 -18.64
C TRP A 48 -7.71 4.11 -18.13
N ALA A 49 -7.07 3.01 -17.73
CA ALA A 49 -5.67 3.02 -17.31
C ALA A 49 -4.77 3.69 -18.36
N ASN A 50 -3.79 4.47 -17.91
CA ASN A 50 -2.89 5.20 -18.80
C ASN A 50 -2.09 4.22 -19.69
N PRO A 51 -2.15 4.32 -21.03
CA PRO A 51 -1.46 3.40 -21.92
C PRO A 51 0.06 3.30 -21.69
N SER A 52 0.71 4.40 -21.28
CA SER A 52 2.14 4.38 -20.96
C SER A 52 2.45 3.51 -19.73
N ILE A 53 1.59 3.54 -18.71
CA ILE A 53 1.72 2.69 -17.52
C ILE A 53 1.45 1.23 -17.88
N VAL A 54 0.46 0.96 -18.74
CA VAL A 54 0.17 -0.41 -19.21
C VAL A 54 1.37 -0.99 -19.95
N ALA A 55 1.95 -0.24 -20.89
CA ALA A 55 3.13 -0.67 -21.64
C ALA A 55 4.34 -0.92 -20.72
N GLU A 56 4.53 -0.09 -19.70
CA GLU A 56 5.59 -0.30 -18.70
C GLU A 56 5.37 -1.61 -17.91
N LEU A 57 4.16 -1.88 -17.45
CA LEU A 57 3.81 -3.11 -16.73
C LEU A 57 4.01 -4.36 -17.62
N GLU A 58 3.60 -4.31 -18.88
CA GLU A 58 3.82 -5.38 -19.85
C GLU A 58 5.33 -5.62 -20.07
N SER A 59 6.13 -4.55 -20.17
CA SER A 59 7.59 -4.66 -20.30
C SER A 59 8.26 -5.32 -19.08
N LEU A 60 7.65 -5.17 -17.90
CA LEU A 60 8.08 -5.85 -16.67
C LEU A 60 7.67 -7.33 -16.65
N GLY A 61 6.83 -7.78 -17.59
CA GLY A 61 6.32 -9.15 -17.67
C GLY A 61 5.05 -9.37 -16.84
N ALA A 62 4.34 -8.30 -16.46
CA ALA A 62 3.06 -8.42 -15.80
C ALA A 62 1.97 -8.90 -16.76
N GLN A 63 1.07 -9.74 -16.27
CA GLN A 63 -0.13 -10.13 -17.00
C GLN A 63 -1.27 -9.16 -16.68
N ILE A 64 -1.72 -8.42 -17.69
CA ILE A 64 -2.73 -7.37 -17.54
C ILE A 64 -4.14 -7.96 -17.67
N HIS A 65 -4.99 -7.62 -16.71
CA HIS A 65 -6.42 -7.94 -16.70
C HIS A 65 -7.22 -6.64 -16.69
N VAL A 66 -7.85 -6.30 -17.82
CA VAL A 66 -8.70 -5.12 -17.93
C VAL A 66 -10.09 -5.44 -17.39
N CYS A 67 -10.51 -4.73 -16.33
CA CYS A 67 -11.75 -4.99 -15.61
C CYS A 67 -12.85 -4.00 -16.00
N GLU A 68 -13.77 -4.44 -16.87
CA GLU A 68 -14.92 -3.64 -17.26
C GLU A 68 -16.02 -3.64 -16.20
N ARG A 69 -16.65 -2.48 -15.98
CA ARG A 69 -17.82 -2.38 -15.09
C ARG A 69 -19.03 -3.02 -15.76
N LYS A 70 -19.58 -4.05 -15.12
CA LYS A 70 -20.83 -4.68 -15.54
C LYS A 70 -22.04 -3.92 -14.98
N LYS A 71 -23.15 -3.89 -15.74
CA LYS A 71 -24.39 -3.25 -15.30
C LYS A 71 -24.88 -3.89 -13.99
N GLY A 72 -25.16 -3.06 -12.99
CA GLY A 72 -25.61 -3.51 -11.66
C GLY A 72 -24.50 -4.04 -10.75
N GLN A 73 -23.24 -4.02 -11.18
CA GLN A 73 -22.12 -4.44 -10.34
C GLN A 73 -21.86 -3.43 -9.23
N LEU A 74 -21.90 -3.91 -7.98
CA LEU A 74 -21.49 -3.16 -6.80
C LEU A 74 -19.97 -3.22 -6.64
N GLY A 75 -19.39 -2.19 -6.02
CA GLY A 75 -17.95 -2.10 -5.77
C GLY A 75 -17.11 -1.75 -7.00
N ASP A 76 -15.78 -1.83 -6.83
CA ASP A 76 -14.79 -1.62 -7.88
C ASP A 76 -14.56 -2.95 -8.65
N PRO A 77 -14.76 -2.99 -9.99
CA PRO A 77 -14.51 -4.16 -10.80
C PRO A 77 -13.09 -4.74 -10.65
N CYS A 78 -12.08 -3.88 -10.50
CA CYS A 78 -10.69 -4.32 -10.36
C CYS A 78 -10.48 -5.05 -9.04
N MET A 79 -11.07 -4.53 -7.95
CA MET A 79 -11.04 -5.20 -6.64
C MET A 79 -11.80 -6.53 -6.67
N VAL A 80 -12.93 -6.60 -7.36
CA VAL A 80 -13.71 -7.85 -7.50
C VAL A 80 -12.89 -8.93 -8.21
N GLU A 81 -12.26 -8.63 -9.34
CA GLU A 81 -11.45 -9.62 -10.06
C GLU A 81 -10.16 -9.97 -9.29
N PHE A 82 -9.57 -9.00 -8.60
CA PHE A 82 -8.43 -9.24 -7.69
C PHE A 82 -8.79 -10.20 -6.54
N HIS A 83 -9.93 -10.02 -5.88
CA HIS A 83 -10.39 -10.92 -4.82
C HIS A 83 -10.64 -12.33 -5.35
N LYS A 84 -11.25 -12.47 -6.53
CA LYS A 84 -11.41 -13.79 -7.18
C LYS A 84 -10.07 -14.48 -7.45
N ALA A 85 -9.05 -13.71 -7.87
CA ALA A 85 -7.72 -14.26 -8.10
C ALA A 85 -7.09 -14.77 -6.80
N ILE A 86 -7.25 -14.04 -5.70
CA ILE A 86 -6.80 -14.47 -4.36
C ILE A 86 -7.55 -15.73 -3.91
N GLU A 87 -8.87 -15.75 -4.03
CA GLU A 87 -9.71 -16.91 -3.71
C GLU A 87 -9.33 -18.15 -4.54
N SER A 88 -8.83 -17.94 -5.76
CA SER A 88 -8.33 -18.98 -6.66
C SER A 88 -6.87 -19.38 -6.41
N GLY A 89 -6.22 -18.83 -5.37
CA GLY A 89 -4.88 -19.22 -4.91
C GLY A 89 -3.75 -18.24 -5.25
N SER A 90 -4.04 -17.09 -5.85
CA SER A 90 -3.04 -16.02 -6.04
C SER A 90 -2.70 -15.35 -4.71
N LEU A 91 -1.49 -14.81 -4.59
CA LEU A 91 -1.05 -14.11 -3.38
C LEU A 91 -1.24 -12.61 -3.53
N PRO A 92 -1.88 -11.93 -2.57
CA PRO A 92 -2.02 -10.48 -2.60
C PRO A 92 -0.65 -9.83 -2.50
N PHE A 93 -0.24 -9.08 -3.52
CA PHE A 93 1.06 -8.43 -3.65
C PHE A 93 0.88 -6.95 -3.99
N GLY A 94 0.11 -6.26 -3.14
CA GLY A 94 -0.26 -4.87 -3.32
C GLY A 94 -0.10 -4.03 -2.06
N VAL A 95 -0.47 -2.75 -2.20
CA VAL A 95 -0.43 -1.74 -1.12
C VAL A 95 -1.75 -1.65 -0.36
N GLN A 96 -2.73 -2.48 -0.72
CA GLN A 96 -3.99 -2.61 0.00
C GLN A 96 -3.74 -3.40 1.30
N ALA A 97 -3.61 -2.68 2.41
CA ALA A 97 -3.27 -3.28 3.71
C ALA A 97 -4.33 -4.27 4.22
N THR A 98 -5.58 -4.15 3.76
CA THR A 98 -6.66 -5.08 4.10
C THR A 98 -6.39 -6.50 3.59
N GLU A 99 -5.91 -6.61 2.34
CA GLU A 99 -5.56 -7.89 1.73
C GLU A 99 -4.10 -8.30 2.00
N ASN A 100 -3.22 -7.34 2.26
CA ASN A 100 -1.80 -7.59 2.49
C ASN A 100 -1.25 -6.74 3.64
N ILE A 101 -1.40 -7.21 4.87
CA ILE A 101 -0.91 -6.48 6.05
C ILE A 101 0.62 -6.33 6.07
N LEU A 102 1.35 -7.27 5.45
CA LEU A 102 2.81 -7.26 5.34
C LEU A 102 3.34 -6.13 4.45
N THR A 103 2.48 -5.42 3.72
CA THR A 103 2.88 -4.19 3.05
C THR A 103 3.30 -3.10 4.04
N LEU A 104 2.75 -3.09 5.27
CA LEU A 104 3.08 -2.11 6.30
C LEU A 104 4.46 -2.36 6.88
N ASP A 105 4.86 -3.63 6.97
CA ASP A 105 6.17 -4.07 7.43
C ASP A 105 7.30 -3.46 6.60
N GLY A 106 7.16 -3.50 5.27
CA GLY A 106 8.09 -2.82 4.37
C GLY A 106 7.99 -1.30 4.42
N GLY A 107 6.79 -0.75 4.61
CA GLY A 107 6.60 0.70 4.63
C GLY A 107 7.09 1.38 5.90
N ARG A 108 7.25 0.66 7.02
CA ARG A 108 7.69 1.27 8.29
C ARG A 108 9.15 1.68 8.28
N THR A 109 9.96 1.11 7.38
CA THR A 109 11.36 1.51 7.21
C THR A 109 11.46 2.98 6.81
N ILE A 110 10.48 3.51 6.07
CA ILE A 110 10.39 4.94 5.78
C ILE A 110 10.25 5.76 7.08
N GLY A 111 9.49 5.27 8.06
CA GLY A 111 9.39 5.91 9.38
C GLY A 111 10.70 5.87 10.16
N TRP A 112 11.48 4.79 10.04
CA TRP A 112 12.81 4.69 10.65
C TRP A 112 13.82 5.64 9.97
N GLU A 113 13.84 5.67 8.64
CA GLU A 113 14.68 6.60 7.86
C GLU A 113 14.31 8.07 8.15
N LEU A 114 13.03 8.39 8.32
CA LEU A 114 12.58 9.70 8.76
C LEU A 114 13.07 10.03 10.18
N ALA A 115 13.07 9.07 11.09
CA ALA A 115 13.58 9.28 12.44
C ALA A 115 15.09 9.59 12.45
N GLU A 116 15.87 8.90 11.62
CA GLU A 116 17.29 9.21 11.41
C GLU A 116 17.47 10.62 10.83
N ALA A 117 16.68 10.99 9.82
CA ALA A 117 16.73 12.33 9.25
C ALA A 117 16.36 13.45 10.25
N PHE A 118 15.47 13.17 11.21
CA PHE A 118 15.08 14.12 12.24
C PHE A 118 16.10 14.29 13.37
N GLU A 119 17.09 13.41 13.50
CA GLU A 119 18.19 13.58 14.46
C GLU A 119 18.98 14.85 14.15
N ASP A 120 19.28 15.08 12.87
CA ASP A 120 20.00 16.27 12.40
C ASP A 120 19.09 17.45 12.08
N ASN A 121 17.81 17.19 11.77
CA ASN A 121 16.86 18.21 11.33
C ASN A 121 15.47 18.01 11.99
N PRO A 122 15.32 18.42 13.27
CA PRO A 122 14.07 18.21 13.99
C PRO A 122 12.91 18.95 13.33
N ALA A 123 11.77 18.27 13.24
CA ALA A 123 10.51 18.85 12.77
C ALA A 123 9.41 18.66 13.81
N ASP A 124 8.55 19.66 13.96
CA ASP A 124 7.37 19.54 14.82
C ASP A 124 6.16 18.96 14.10
N ASP A 125 6.07 19.12 12.78
CA ASP A 125 4.94 18.73 11.95
C ASP A 125 5.42 17.92 10.73
N LEU A 126 4.74 16.80 10.47
CA LEU A 126 4.98 15.93 9.32
C LEU A 126 3.68 15.75 8.54
N PHE A 127 3.68 16.12 7.27
CA PHE A 127 2.51 16.00 6.38
C PHE A 127 2.67 14.77 5.49
N ILE A 128 1.71 13.84 5.55
CA ILE A 128 1.73 12.60 4.76
C ILE A 128 0.46 12.53 3.92
N GLN A 129 0.63 12.34 2.61
CA GLN A 129 -0.48 12.13 1.70
C GLN A 129 -1.18 10.78 1.97
N VAL A 130 -2.50 10.79 1.99
CA VAL A 130 -3.34 9.62 2.29
C VAL A 130 -4.24 9.27 1.10
N GLY A 131 -3.85 8.22 0.39
CA GLY A 131 -4.74 7.46 -0.49
C GLY A 131 -5.46 6.38 0.29
N GLY A 132 -5.02 5.13 0.17
CA GLY A 132 -5.55 3.97 0.92
C GLY A 132 -5.06 3.84 2.36
N GLY A 133 -4.29 4.80 2.89
CA GLY A 133 -3.83 4.82 4.29
C GLY A 133 -2.52 4.10 4.58
N ALA A 134 -2.11 3.11 3.76
CA ALA A 134 -0.94 2.28 4.05
C ALA A 134 0.36 3.07 4.33
N LEU A 135 0.67 4.09 3.52
CA LEU A 135 1.86 4.93 3.72
C LEU A 135 1.84 5.66 5.06
N LEU A 136 0.72 6.31 5.40
CA LEU A 136 0.59 7.02 6.68
C LEU A 136 0.71 6.04 7.85
N THR A 137 0.01 4.91 7.77
CA THR A 137 0.04 3.89 8.82
C THR A 137 1.45 3.35 9.01
N SER A 138 2.15 3.00 7.94
CA SER A 138 3.48 2.41 8.04
C SER A 138 4.51 3.41 8.55
N CYS A 139 4.52 4.65 8.04
CA CYS A 139 5.41 5.70 8.54
C CYS A 139 5.15 6.03 10.01
N ALA A 140 3.88 6.10 10.43
CA ALA A 140 3.53 6.35 11.82
C ALA A 140 4.04 5.23 12.74
N ILE A 141 3.84 3.95 12.35
CA ILE A 141 4.38 2.81 13.09
C ILE A 141 5.91 2.95 13.26
N GLY A 142 6.64 3.19 12.17
CA GLY A 142 8.09 3.32 12.21
C GLY A 142 8.57 4.47 13.10
N LEU A 143 7.92 5.62 13.05
CA LEU A 143 8.25 6.76 13.92
C LEU A 143 7.97 6.48 15.40
N PHE A 144 6.86 5.81 15.72
CA PHE A 144 6.55 5.41 17.09
C PHE A 144 7.53 4.35 17.62
N GLU A 145 7.92 3.38 16.78
CA GLU A 145 8.95 2.39 17.11
C GLU A 145 10.30 3.08 17.35
N ALA A 146 10.71 4.01 16.49
CA ALA A 146 11.95 4.76 16.67
C ALA A 146 11.96 5.54 17.98
N ALA A 147 10.82 6.13 18.38
CA ALA A 147 10.70 6.78 19.68
C ALA A 147 10.74 5.80 20.85
N GLN A 148 10.05 4.65 20.73
CA GLN A 148 10.07 3.60 21.73
C GLN A 148 11.49 3.04 21.98
N PHE A 149 12.30 2.93 20.92
CA PHE A 149 13.69 2.47 21.00
C PHE A 149 14.70 3.59 21.31
N GLY A 150 14.23 4.82 21.58
CA GLY A 150 15.08 5.94 21.94
C GLY A 150 15.90 6.53 20.80
N LYS A 151 15.57 6.20 19.54
CA LYS A 151 16.16 6.83 18.34
C LYS A 151 15.54 8.17 18.03
N LEU A 152 14.27 8.37 18.35
CA LEU A 152 13.58 9.63 18.18
C LEU A 152 13.12 10.17 19.54
N SER A 153 13.58 11.36 19.93
CA SER A 153 13.22 11.95 21.23
C SER A 153 11.73 12.34 21.31
N LYS A 154 11.14 12.72 20.17
CA LYS A 154 9.75 13.14 20.05
C LYS A 154 9.24 12.84 18.63
N VAL A 155 8.10 12.16 18.54
CA VAL A 155 7.40 11.97 17.26
C VAL A 155 6.78 13.30 16.83
N PRO A 156 7.02 13.78 15.58
CA PRO A 156 6.35 14.98 15.07
C PRO A 156 4.84 14.77 15.01
N LYS A 157 4.08 15.85 15.04
CA LYS A 157 2.64 15.78 14.80
C LYS A 157 2.40 15.35 13.35
N ILE A 158 1.73 14.23 13.17
CA ILE A 158 1.45 13.67 11.84
C ILE A 158 0.11 14.22 11.33
N TRP A 159 0.16 14.83 10.15
CA TRP A 159 -0.99 15.37 9.45
C TRP A 159 -1.32 14.51 8.23
N ALA A 160 -2.52 13.93 8.24
CA ALA A 160 -3.08 13.24 7.09
C ALA A 160 -3.57 14.25 6.04
N VAL A 161 -3.09 14.12 4.80
CA VAL A 161 -3.45 15.03 3.70
C VAL A 161 -4.19 14.27 2.60
N GLN A 162 -5.42 14.67 2.29
CA GLN A 162 -6.22 14.11 1.19
C GLN A 162 -6.63 15.21 0.20
N SER A 163 -6.86 14.82 -1.06
CA SER A 163 -7.45 15.71 -2.06
C SER A 163 -8.91 15.99 -1.74
N GLU A 164 -9.39 17.22 -1.96
CA GLU A 164 -10.79 17.60 -1.70
C GLU A 164 -11.80 16.71 -2.45
N GLY A 165 -11.49 16.31 -3.69
CA GLY A 165 -12.35 15.45 -4.50
C GLY A 165 -12.41 13.98 -4.06
N CYS A 166 -11.54 13.55 -3.13
CA CYS A 166 -11.49 12.19 -2.63
C CYS A 166 -10.88 12.16 -1.22
N ALA A 167 -11.70 12.46 -0.22
CA ALA A 167 -11.30 12.53 1.20
C ALA A 167 -12.11 11.60 2.12
N PRO A 168 -12.20 10.28 1.83
CA PRO A 168 -12.99 9.36 2.63
C PRO A 168 -12.45 9.18 4.07
N PHE A 169 -11.14 9.34 4.28
CA PHE A 169 -10.54 9.23 5.61
C PHE A 169 -10.91 10.44 6.48
N ASP A 170 -10.87 11.66 5.94
CA ASP A 170 -11.37 12.86 6.64
C ASP A 170 -12.86 12.74 6.99
N ALA A 171 -13.67 12.27 6.04
CA ALA A 171 -15.10 12.06 6.26
C ALA A 171 -15.37 10.99 7.34
N ALA A 172 -14.53 9.95 7.45
CA ALA A 172 -14.62 8.96 8.52
C ALA A 172 -14.16 9.55 9.86
N TRP A 173 -13.03 10.27 9.88
CA TRP A 173 -12.45 10.90 11.07
C TRP A 173 -13.43 11.84 11.77
N LYS A 174 -14.13 12.70 11.00
CA LYS A 174 -15.13 13.64 11.53
C LYS A 174 -16.36 12.97 12.16
N ARG A 175 -16.61 11.69 11.87
CA ARG A 175 -17.73 10.92 12.42
C ARG A 175 -17.35 10.13 13.68
N ILE A 176 -16.06 10.08 14.03
CA ILE A 176 -15.64 9.44 15.27
C ILE A 176 -16.19 10.28 16.44
N PRO A 177 -16.95 9.68 17.36
CA PRO A 177 -17.45 10.40 18.53
C PRO A 177 -16.27 11.02 19.30
N THR A 178 -16.34 12.31 19.58
CA THR A 178 -15.28 13.04 20.30
C THR A 178 -15.00 12.48 21.68
N GLU A 179 -15.95 11.76 22.28
CA GLU A 179 -15.78 11.04 23.56
C GLU A 179 -14.75 9.90 23.48
N ASN A 180 -14.51 9.36 22.28
CA ASN A 180 -13.51 8.32 22.01
C ASN A 180 -12.16 8.89 21.53
N LEU A 181 -12.12 10.17 21.18
CA LEU A 181 -10.90 10.85 20.77
C LEU A 181 -10.38 11.63 21.98
N LEU A 182 -9.32 11.10 22.61
CA LEU A 182 -8.56 11.69 23.75
C LEU A 182 -9.06 11.26 25.14
N LYS A 183 -8.70 10.05 25.56
CA LYS A 183 -8.01 9.91 26.86
C LYS A 183 -6.52 10.06 26.56
N LYS A 184 -5.98 11.24 26.82
CA LYS A 184 -4.53 11.45 26.92
C LYS A 184 -3.99 10.70 28.13
#